data_AF-A0AA39X278-F1
#
_entry.id   AF-A0AA39X278-F1
#
_cell.length_a   1.000
_cell.length_b   1.000
_cell.length_c   1.000
_cell.angle_alpha   90.00
_cell.angle_beta   90.00
_cell.angle_gamma   90.00
#
_symmetry.space_group_name_H-M   'P 1'
#
loop_
_entity.id
_entity.type
_entity.pdbx_description
1 polymer ?
#
loop_
_entity_poly.entity_id
_entity_poly.type
_entity_poly.pdbx_seq_one_letter_code
_entity_poly.pdbx_strand_id
1 'polypeptide(L)'
;MGLTCKRAFRVIYWLGSPTWLTDHCLYALRRLEVKGRSQAHKAWTREQWLHLWSDCRRGNRAKQCEGLRDLLSRPWFRRVWIVQEVAHSRVAVVCCGKAFVSARIFGIGPYLLLGRTIPLARHCQAMLDMMPGPFR
;
A
#
# COMPACT_ATOMS: atom_id res chain seq x y z
N MET A 1 15.80 21.01 -30.14
CA MET A 1 15.59 19.61 -29.71
C MET A 1 15.56 19.57 -28.19
N GLY A 2 14.42 19.20 -27.59
CA GLY A 2 14.27 19.15 -26.14
C GLY A 2 13.04 18.32 -25.80
N LEU A 3 13.21 17.00 -25.79
CA LEU A 3 12.13 16.06 -25.50
C LEU A 3 11.72 16.24 -24.03
N THR A 4 10.57 16.86 -23.81
CA THR A 4 9.92 16.91 -22.50
C THR A 4 9.61 15.50 -22.04
N CYS A 5 10.39 14.97 -21.10
CA CYS A 5 10.13 13.70 -20.43
C CYS A 5 8.93 13.87 -19.48
N LYS A 6 7.72 13.90 -20.04
CA LYS A 6 6.48 14.31 -19.34
C LYS A 6 5.65 13.15 -18.78
N ARG A 7 6.05 11.89 -18.92
CA ARG A 7 5.20 10.76 -18.48
C ARG A 7 5.99 9.57 -17.96
N ALA A 8 5.72 9.25 -16.69
CA ALA A 8 6.01 8.02 -15.94
C ALA A 8 7.34 7.93 -15.17
N PHE A 9 7.48 8.71 -14.08
CA PHE A 9 8.29 8.28 -12.95
C PHE A 9 7.45 7.31 -12.10
N ARG A 10 7.61 6.00 -12.33
CA ARG A 10 6.99 4.94 -11.54
C ARG A 10 7.99 4.52 -10.47
N VAL A 11 7.70 4.77 -9.20
CA VAL A 11 8.63 4.45 -8.11
C VAL A 11 8.28 3.09 -7.51
N ILE A 12 9.30 2.30 -7.19
CA ILE A 12 9.16 0.99 -6.58
C ILE A 12 9.68 1.06 -5.14
N TYR A 13 8.81 0.83 -4.18
CA TYR A 13 9.17 0.69 -2.77
C TYR A 13 9.46 -0.78 -2.48
N TRP A 14 10.73 -1.17 -2.55
CA TRP A 14 11.15 -2.54 -2.25
C TRP A 14 11.39 -2.70 -0.73
N LEU A 15 10.56 -3.50 -0.07
CA LEU A 15 10.55 -3.67 1.39
C LEU A 15 11.42 -4.83 1.88
N GLY A 16 12.07 -5.57 0.99
CA GLY A 16 12.93 -6.70 1.35
C GLY A 16 12.46 -8.04 0.80
N SER A 17 13.12 -9.09 1.29
CA SER A 17 12.77 -10.49 1.04
C SER A 17 11.40 -10.86 1.64
N PRO A 18 10.61 -11.70 0.95
CA PRO A 18 9.27 -12.06 1.39
C PRO A 18 9.32 -13.07 2.54
N THR A 19 8.31 -13.01 3.40
CA THR A 19 7.90 -14.09 4.28
C THR A 19 6.54 -14.61 3.84
N TRP A 20 6.15 -15.79 4.33
CA TRP A 20 4.81 -16.31 4.08
C TRP A 20 3.71 -15.33 4.51
N LEU A 21 3.93 -14.61 5.62
CA LEU A 21 2.98 -13.61 6.14
C LEU A 21 2.93 -12.36 5.27
N THR A 22 4.07 -11.81 4.83
CA THR A 22 4.08 -10.63 3.95
C THR A 22 3.44 -10.93 2.61
N ASP A 23 3.71 -12.11 2.04
CA ASP A 23 3.09 -12.56 0.79
C ASP A 23 1.58 -12.72 0.98
N HIS A 24 1.15 -13.40 2.04
CA HIS A 24 -0.27 -13.57 2.33
C HIS A 24 -1.01 -12.23 2.47
N CYS A 25 -0.38 -11.25 3.13
CA CYS A 25 -0.91 -9.89 3.23
C CYS A 25 -0.96 -9.18 1.87
N LEU A 26 0.14 -9.14 1.12
CA LEU A 26 0.21 -8.45 -0.17
C LEU A 26 -0.72 -9.07 -1.21
N TYR A 27 -0.86 -10.40 -1.26
CA TYR A 27 -1.84 -11.05 -2.14
C TYR A 27 -3.28 -10.68 -1.78
N ALA A 28 -3.59 -10.54 -0.49
CA ALA A 28 -4.91 -10.11 -0.07
C ALA A 28 -5.21 -8.67 -0.51
N LEU A 29 -4.25 -7.75 -0.31
CA LEU A 29 -4.35 -6.37 -0.79
C LEU A 29 -4.39 -6.28 -2.32
N ARG A 30 -3.64 -7.13 -3.03
CA ARG A 30 -3.64 -7.18 -4.50
C ARG A 30 -4.98 -7.65 -5.05
N ARG A 31 -5.65 -8.61 -4.40
CA ARG A 31 -7.02 -9.01 -4.75
C ARG A 31 -8.00 -7.84 -4.61
N LEU A 32 -7.88 -7.07 -3.53
CA LEU A 32 -8.69 -5.86 -3.33
C LEU A 32 -8.45 -4.87 -4.47
N GLU A 33 -7.19 -4.64 -4.84
CA GLU A 33 -6.83 -3.76 -5.94
C GLU A 33 -7.46 -4.18 -7.27
N VAL A 34 -7.36 -5.47 -7.61
CA VAL A 34 -7.92 -6.02 -8.86
C VAL A 34 -9.43 -5.86 -8.89
N LYS A 35 -10.12 -6.19 -7.80
CA LYS A 35 -11.57 -5.98 -7.71
C LYS A 35 -11.96 -4.51 -7.76
N GLY A 36 -11.24 -3.64 -7.06
CA GLY A 36 -11.52 -2.21 -7.06
C GLY A 36 -11.36 -1.58 -8.45
N ARG A 37 -10.40 -2.05 -9.25
CA ARG A 37 -10.23 -1.63 -10.65
C ARG A 37 -11.35 -2.10 -11.57
N SER A 38 -11.95 -3.25 -11.28
CA SER A 38 -13.06 -3.79 -12.09
C SER A 38 -14.39 -3.05 -11.90
N GLN A 39 -14.52 -2.20 -10.89
CA GLN A 39 -15.74 -1.39 -10.69
C GLN A 39 -15.50 0.05 -11.15
N ALA A 40 -16.41 0.57 -11.99
CA ALA A 40 -16.26 1.81 -12.76
C ALA A 40 -16.38 3.13 -11.94
N HIS A 41 -16.01 3.13 -10.66
CA HIS A 41 -16.06 4.34 -9.82
C HIS A 41 -14.77 5.16 -9.90
N LYS A 42 -14.90 6.44 -10.29
CA LYS A 42 -13.77 7.38 -10.49
C LYS A 42 -13.05 7.76 -9.19
N ALA A 43 -13.72 7.71 -8.03
CA ALA A 43 -13.12 7.94 -6.73
C ALA A 43 -13.85 7.13 -5.65
N TRP A 44 -13.12 6.27 -4.96
CA TRP A 44 -13.64 5.39 -3.91
C TRP A 44 -13.48 6.06 -2.53
N THR A 45 -14.53 6.06 -1.71
CA THR A 45 -14.47 6.48 -0.30
C THR A 45 -13.85 5.40 0.59
N ARG A 46 -13.50 5.75 1.84
CA ARG A 46 -12.94 4.80 2.82
C ARG A 46 -13.93 3.68 3.15
N GLU A 47 -15.21 4.02 3.24
CA GLU A 47 -16.31 3.12 3.55
C GLU A 47 -16.55 2.13 2.41
N GLN A 48 -16.47 2.60 1.16
CA GLN A 48 -16.56 1.73 -0.01
C GLN A 48 -15.41 0.72 -0.07
N TRP A 49 -14.17 1.15 0.24
CA TRP A 49 -13.04 0.23 0.34
C TRP A 49 -13.20 -0.80 1.46
N LEU A 50 -13.77 -0.41 2.61
CA LEU A 50 -14.09 -1.33 3.70
C LEU A 50 -15.16 -2.35 3.30
N HIS A 51 -16.21 -1.91 2.60
CA HIS A 51 -17.25 -2.79 2.09
C HIS A 51 -16.67 -3.80 1.11
N LEU A 52 -15.95 -3.33 0.09
CA LEU A 52 -15.29 -4.21 -0.89
C LEU A 52 -14.30 -5.15 -0.21
N TRP A 53 -13.56 -4.68 0.79
CA TRP A 53 -12.66 -5.51 1.58
C TRP A 53 -13.42 -6.62 2.31
N SER A 54 -14.56 -6.30 2.91
CA SER A 54 -15.41 -7.27 3.60
C SER A 54 -15.92 -8.35 2.64
N ASP A 55 -16.31 -7.95 1.43
CA ASP A 55 -16.80 -8.87 0.37
C ASP A 55 -15.69 -9.73 -0.24
N CYS A 56 -14.46 -9.21 -0.29
CA CYS A 56 -13.36 -9.87 -0.99
C CYS A 56 -12.28 -10.45 -0.10
N ARG A 57 -12.31 -10.20 1.20
CA ARG A 57 -11.36 -10.75 2.16
C ARG A 57 -11.54 -12.26 2.22
N ARG A 58 -10.52 -12.97 1.75
CA ARG A 58 -10.32 -14.41 1.93
C ARG A 58 -9.09 -14.64 2.78
N GLY A 59 -9.06 -15.75 3.51
CA GLY A 59 -7.94 -16.15 4.36
C GLY A 59 -8.04 -15.62 5.79
N ASN A 60 -6.98 -15.85 6.55
CA ASN A 60 -6.96 -15.55 7.98
C ASN A 60 -6.60 -14.07 8.22
N ARG A 61 -7.54 -13.30 8.81
CA ARG A 61 -7.35 -11.88 9.10
C ARG A 61 -6.15 -11.65 10.02
N ALA A 62 -5.96 -12.45 11.06
CA ALA A 62 -4.87 -12.27 12.01
C ALA A 62 -3.51 -12.37 11.32
N LYS A 63 -3.35 -13.35 10.42
CA LYS A 63 -2.13 -13.53 9.61
C LYS A 63 -1.91 -12.39 8.61
N GLN A 64 -2.98 -11.84 8.03
CA GLN A 64 -2.90 -10.64 7.19
C GLN A 64 -2.45 -9.41 7.99
N CYS A 65 -2.98 -9.23 9.20
CA CYS A 65 -2.57 -8.15 10.11
C CYS A 65 -1.10 -8.30 10.52
N GLU A 66 -0.67 -9.53 10.84
CA GLU A 66 0.71 -9.82 11.19
C GLU A 66 1.67 -9.54 10.02
N GLY A 67 1.32 -9.99 8.81
CA GLY A 67 2.08 -9.66 7.60
C GLY A 67 2.16 -8.17 7.32
N LEU A 68 1.09 -7.42 7.58
CA LEU A 68 1.12 -5.96 7.46
C LEU A 68 2.04 -5.31 8.50
N ARG A 69 2.00 -5.77 9.75
CA ARG A 69 2.92 -5.27 10.80
C ARG A 69 4.36 -5.57 10.46
N ASP A 70 4.65 -6.76 9.95
CA ASP A 70 5.98 -7.13 9.46
C ASP A 70 6.43 -6.14 8.37
N LEU A 71 5.61 -5.93 7.33
CA LEU A 71 5.90 -4.98 6.24
C LEU A 71 6.19 -3.56 6.76
N LEU A 72 5.36 -3.05 7.68
CA LEU A 72 5.53 -1.71 8.27
C LEU A 72 6.73 -1.59 9.21
N SER A 73 7.22 -2.71 9.74
CA SER A 73 8.42 -2.75 10.59
C SER A 73 9.72 -2.74 9.78
N ARG A 74 9.65 -2.93 8.45
CA ARG A 74 10.83 -3.09 7.61
C ARG A 74 11.71 -1.84 7.61
N PRO A 75 13.04 -1.99 7.52
CA PRO A 75 13.99 -0.87 7.58
C PRO A 75 13.73 0.23 6.56
N TRP A 76 13.07 -0.09 5.44
CA TRP A 76 12.63 0.89 4.46
C TRP A 76 11.90 2.06 5.14
N PHE A 77 10.94 1.82 6.03
CA PHE A 77 10.20 2.89 6.72
C PHE A 77 11.02 3.77 7.67
N ARG A 78 12.29 3.41 7.95
CA ARG A 78 13.20 4.16 8.81
C ARG A 78 14.23 5.01 8.05
N ARG A 79 14.29 4.91 6.71
CA ARG A 79 15.31 5.62 5.91
C ARG A 79 14.86 7.05 5.57
N VAL A 80 15.70 8.02 5.93
CA VAL A 80 15.43 9.47 5.79
C VAL A 80 15.34 9.92 4.31
N TRP A 81 16.02 9.23 3.39
CA TRP A 81 16.11 9.61 1.97
C TRP A 81 14.84 9.36 1.14
N ILE A 82 13.78 8.80 1.74
CA ILE A 82 12.53 8.40 1.06
C ILE A 82 11.61 9.59 0.74
N VAL A 83 11.78 10.73 1.41
CA VAL A 83 10.90 11.90 1.25
C VAL A 83 10.92 12.44 -0.18
N GLN A 84 12.09 12.49 -0.83
CA GLN A 84 12.21 13.01 -2.20
C GLN A 84 11.62 12.04 -3.25
N GLU A 85 11.79 10.73 -3.06
CA GLU A 85 11.26 9.71 -3.98
C GLU A 85 9.74 9.57 -3.91
N VAL A 86 9.17 9.75 -2.72
CA VAL A 86 7.73 9.61 -2.49
C VAL A 86 6.97 10.85 -2.98
N ALA A 87 7.49 12.06 -2.72
CA ALA A 87 6.80 13.32 -3.00
C ALA A 87 6.61 13.64 -4.50
N HIS A 88 7.52 13.19 -5.37
CA HIS A 88 7.47 13.49 -6.81
C HIS A 88 6.79 12.40 -7.68
N SER A 89 6.47 11.24 -7.11
CA SER A 89 5.94 10.12 -7.89
C SER A 89 4.42 10.19 -8.05
N ARG A 90 3.93 10.22 -9.30
CA ARG A 90 2.49 10.13 -9.60
C ARG A 90 1.95 8.71 -9.46
N VAL A 91 2.84 7.71 -9.56
CA VAL A 91 2.49 6.28 -9.49
C VAL A 91 3.59 5.56 -8.72
N ALA A 92 3.23 4.86 -7.65
CA ALA A 92 4.15 4.05 -6.88
C ALA A 92 3.60 2.64 -6.62
N VAL A 93 4.51 1.67 -6.51
CA VAL A 93 4.23 0.26 -6.24
C VAL A 93 5.05 -0.18 -5.04
N VAL A 94 4.41 -0.83 -4.08
CA VAL A 94 5.07 -1.49 -2.94
C VAL A 94 5.32 -2.94 -3.31
N CYS A 95 6.55 -3.40 -3.16
CA CYS A 95 6.98 -4.77 -3.45
C CYS A 95 7.67 -5.39 -2.22
N CYS A 96 7.40 -6.67 -1.97
CA CYS A 96 8.16 -7.51 -1.05
C CYS A 96 8.37 -8.86 -1.72
N GLY A 97 9.62 -9.22 -2.00
CA GLY A 97 9.92 -10.33 -2.91
C GLY A 97 9.24 -10.17 -4.27
N LYS A 98 8.44 -11.17 -4.66
CA LYS A 98 7.66 -11.20 -5.91
C LYS A 98 6.25 -10.61 -5.76
N ALA A 99 5.78 -10.42 -4.52
CA ALA A 99 4.46 -9.88 -4.25
C ALA A 99 4.47 -8.35 -4.30
N PHE A 100 3.43 -7.76 -4.89
CA PHE A 100 3.35 -6.32 -5.07
C PHE A 100 1.92 -5.79 -5.10
N VAL A 101 1.77 -4.51 -4.76
CA VAL A 101 0.50 -3.78 -4.78
C VAL A 101 0.76 -2.29 -5.02
N SER A 102 -0.18 -1.53 -5.57
CA SER A 102 0.01 -0.07 -5.64
C SER A 102 0.15 0.54 -4.24
N ALA A 103 0.98 1.58 -4.15
CA ALA A 103 1.14 2.37 -2.93
C ALA A 103 -0.19 2.92 -2.41
N ARG A 104 -1.09 3.28 -3.35
CA ARG A 104 -2.47 3.69 -3.06
C ARG A 104 -3.22 2.67 -2.21
N ILE A 105 -3.19 1.41 -2.61
CA ILE A 105 -3.91 0.34 -1.89
C ILE A 105 -3.15 -0.07 -0.63
N PHE A 106 -1.82 -0.08 -0.68
CA PHE A 106 -0.98 -0.32 0.51
C PHE A 106 -1.29 0.69 1.63
N GLY A 107 -1.45 1.97 1.30
CA GLY A 107 -1.79 3.03 2.25
C GLY A 107 -3.15 2.86 2.95
N ILE A 108 -4.11 2.17 2.31
CA ILE A 108 -5.41 1.85 2.94
C ILE A 108 -5.30 0.58 3.80
N GLY A 109 -4.31 -0.27 3.55
CA GLY A 109 -4.10 -1.54 4.25
C GLY A 109 -4.22 -1.47 5.79
N PRO A 110 -3.54 -0.53 6.47
CA PRO A 110 -3.67 -0.36 7.92
C PRO A 110 -5.09 -0.10 8.38
N TYR A 111 -5.82 0.75 7.67
CA TYR A 111 -7.22 1.04 7.98
C TYR A 111 -8.11 -0.21 7.85
N LEU A 112 -7.88 -1.04 6.83
CA LEU A 112 -8.67 -2.24 6.57
C LEU A 112 -8.35 -3.40 7.53
N LEU A 113 -7.07 -3.57 7.89
CA LEU A 113 -6.57 -4.71 8.63
C LEU A 113 -6.46 -4.44 10.13
N LEU A 114 -5.85 -3.32 10.52
CA LEU A 114 -5.59 -2.96 11.91
C LEU A 114 -6.72 -2.12 12.53
N GLY A 115 -7.57 -1.49 11.71
CA GLY A 115 -8.65 -0.62 12.18
C GLY A 115 -8.15 0.74 12.66
N ARG A 116 -9.06 1.56 13.23
CA ARG A 116 -8.73 2.90 13.78
C ARG A 116 -8.09 2.86 15.18
N THR A 117 -8.13 1.71 15.87
CA THR A 117 -7.78 1.61 17.28
C THR A 117 -6.30 1.30 17.54
N ILE A 118 -5.55 0.90 16.51
CA ILE A 118 -4.14 0.53 16.66
C ILE A 118 -3.28 1.65 16.04
N PRO A 119 -2.70 2.54 16.86
CA PRO A 119 -1.85 3.61 16.35
C PRO A 119 -0.58 3.02 15.74
N LEU A 120 -0.27 3.44 14.51
CA LEU A 120 1.03 3.17 13.89
C LEU A 120 2.11 4.07 14.50
N ALA A 121 3.37 3.65 14.45
CA ALA A 121 4.47 4.53 14.80
C ALA A 121 4.41 5.81 13.95
N ARG A 122 4.62 6.98 14.57
CA ARG A 122 4.43 8.30 13.91
C ARG A 122 5.17 8.42 12.57
N HIS A 123 6.38 7.87 12.49
CA HIS A 123 7.17 7.88 11.25
C HIS A 123 6.54 7.00 10.16
N CYS A 124 6.00 5.82 10.48
CA CYS A 124 5.28 4.97 9.52
C CYS A 124 4.03 5.68 9.00
N GLN A 125 3.25 6.33 9.89
CA GLN A 125 2.06 7.07 9.49
C GLN A 125 2.41 8.22 8.54
N ALA A 126 3.41 9.03 8.86
CA ALA A 126 3.87 10.11 8.00
C ALA A 126 4.30 9.61 6.62
N MET A 127 4.99 8.47 6.55
CA MET A 127 5.43 7.86 5.29
C MET A 127 4.24 7.38 4.45
N LEU A 128 3.23 6.76 5.08
CA LEU A 128 2.00 6.35 4.41
C LEU A 128 1.19 7.56 3.91
N ASP A 129 1.15 8.64 4.69
CA ASP A 129 0.47 9.88 4.30
C ASP A 129 1.18 10.55 3.12
N MET A 130 2.50 10.39 3.01
CA MET A 130 3.30 10.85 1.87
C MET A 130 3.05 10.05 0.59
N MET A 131 2.71 8.76 0.67
CA MET A 131 2.47 7.92 -0.51
C MET A 131 1.33 8.46 -1.38
N PRO A 132 1.37 8.25 -2.71
CA PRO A 132 0.24 8.57 -3.58
C PRO A 132 -0.98 7.72 -3.19
N GLY A 133 -1.92 8.36 -2.50
CA GLY A 133 -3.09 7.74 -1.89
C GLY A 133 -4.39 8.02 -2.64
N PRO A 134 -5.51 7.34 -2.29
CA PRO A 134 -6.82 7.58 -2.88
C PRO A 134 -7.43 8.93 -2.54
N PHE A 135 -6.92 9.55 -1.48
CA PHE A 135 -7.51 10.68 -0.78
C PHE A 135 -6.64 11.94 -0.90
N ARG A 136 -5.76 11.97 -1.90
CA ARG A 136 -4.85 13.06 -2.22
C ARG A 136 -5.12 13.55 -3.64
#